data_AF-A0AAQ3T4G4-F1
#
_entry.id   AF-A0AAQ3T4G4-F1
#
_cell.length_a   1.000
_cell.length_b   1.000
_cell.length_c   1.000
_cell.angle_alpha   90.00
_cell.angle_beta   90.00
_cell.angle_gamma   90.00
#
_symmetry.space_group_name_H-M   'P 1'
#
loop_
_entity.id
_entity.type
_entity.pdbx_description
1 polymer ?
#
loop_
_entity_poly.entity_id
_entity_poly.type
_entity_poly.pdbx_seq_one_letter_code
_entity_poly.pdbx_strand_id
1 'polypeptide(L)'
;MLAIIINRAKVEGKVNGVIPHLMENGLSILRYADDTVIFLDHDLELARNMKALPCMFEKGLKINFYKSEIFCFGQAKECEKEYSELFGCRQGSLPFKYLGLPMHYRKLGNSDWKHVEERFEHRLSGWKEKLLSVGGRLVLINSVLSSLPMFMLSFFAIPKGVLKKLEYFRSRFFWQNDQHKKKYHLIKWDQVRQPKEQGGLGIIDLEVQNKCLLSKWLFKLANEDGTWQTVIRNKYLRSKPLGSCCKKPGVSHFWAGLMDVKQVFLSLGSFQIGDGTQVRFWEDTWCGDQPLKISYPSLFNIVRKKGATVAEVISSNPLNVSFRRGLHGERLLAWYDLVERVMGLELREGRDVFRWGLNKTGFFSVKSMYSFLINNGLKVSQEIWRTKIPLKIKIFMWYIKRGVLLTKDNLARRNWNGSQSCCFCHYNESIQHLFFDCRLAKGNFMAASVGQVAAK
;
A
#
# COMPACT_ATOMS: atom_id res chain seq x y z
N MET A 1 -27.66 17.61 -1.68
CA MET A 1 -29.10 17.78 -1.96
C MET A 1 -29.74 16.46 -2.44
N LEU A 2 -29.34 15.84 -3.56
CA LEU A 2 -29.88 14.51 -3.95
C LEU A 2 -29.79 13.44 -2.85
N ALA A 3 -28.63 13.30 -2.19
CA ALA A 3 -28.48 12.37 -1.06
C ALA A 3 -29.40 12.67 0.12
N ILE A 4 -29.75 13.95 0.34
CA ILE A 4 -30.68 14.35 1.42
C ILE A 4 -32.11 13.96 1.04
N ILE A 5 -32.51 14.16 -0.21
CA ILE A 5 -33.83 13.78 -0.71
C ILE A 5 -34.03 12.27 -0.63
N ILE A 6 -33.04 11.49 -1.08
CA ILE A 6 -33.07 10.02 -0.97
C ILE A 6 -33.16 9.60 0.49
N ASN A 7 -32.40 10.23 1.40
CA ASN A 7 -32.49 9.92 2.82
C ASN A 7 -33.87 10.25 3.42
N ARG A 8 -34.55 11.31 2.99
CA ARG A 8 -35.94 11.59 3.41
C ARG A 8 -36.91 10.56 2.87
N ALA A 9 -36.81 10.22 1.59
CA ALA A 9 -37.64 9.19 0.97
C ALA A 9 -37.49 7.82 1.66
N LYS A 10 -36.30 7.51 2.19
CA LYS A 10 -36.08 6.33 3.04
C LYS A 10 -36.82 6.38 4.36
N VAL A 11 -36.74 7.50 5.07
CA VAL A 11 -37.42 7.69 6.36
C VAL A 11 -38.94 7.55 6.18
N GLU A 12 -39.46 7.98 5.03
CA GLU A 12 -40.87 7.84 4.66
C GLU A 12 -41.25 6.47 4.08
N GLY A 13 -40.32 5.50 4.03
CA GLY A 13 -40.55 4.16 3.49
C GLY A 13 -40.81 4.11 1.98
N LYS A 14 -40.53 5.19 1.25
CA LYS A 14 -40.75 5.30 -0.21
C LYS A 14 -39.65 4.64 -1.03
N VAL A 15 -38.48 4.42 -0.43
CA VAL A 15 -37.30 3.83 -1.06
C VAL A 15 -36.51 3.03 -0.01
N ASN A 16 -36.03 1.84 -0.40
CA ASN A 16 -35.13 1.04 0.43
C ASN A 16 -33.69 1.05 -0.10
N GLY A 17 -32.74 1.08 0.83
CA GLY A 17 -31.32 0.86 0.52
C GLY A 17 -30.93 -0.60 0.65
N VAL A 18 -29.76 -0.93 0.12
CA VAL A 18 -29.19 -2.27 0.26
C VAL A 18 -28.47 -2.42 1.60
N ILE A 19 -28.20 -3.66 2.00
CA ILE A 19 -27.42 -4.02 3.20
C ILE A 19 -27.90 -3.41 4.55
N PRO A 20 -29.22 -3.41 4.87
CA PRO A 20 -29.73 -2.84 6.12
C PRO A 20 -29.15 -3.49 7.39
N HIS A 21 -28.70 -4.76 7.29
CA HIS A 21 -28.01 -5.46 8.37
C HIS A 21 -26.59 -4.94 8.68
N LEU A 22 -26.01 -4.09 7.83
CA LEU A 22 -24.68 -3.50 8.03
C LEU A 22 -24.72 -1.99 8.27
N MET A 23 -25.81 -1.33 7.88
CA MET A 23 -25.95 0.12 7.97
C MET A 23 -27.41 0.45 8.22
N GLU A 24 -27.65 1.25 9.26
CA GLU A 24 -28.97 1.76 9.57
C GLU A 24 -29.56 2.48 8.34
N ASN A 25 -30.82 2.16 8.00
CA ASN A 25 -31.53 2.65 6.80
C ASN A 25 -30.90 2.24 5.44
N GLY A 26 -29.93 1.31 5.45
CA GLY A 26 -29.27 0.77 4.26
C GLY A 26 -28.43 1.79 3.48
N LEU A 27 -27.60 1.31 2.56
CA LEU A 27 -26.85 2.17 1.62
C LEU A 27 -27.71 2.41 0.36
N SER A 28 -27.88 3.66 -0.07
CA SER A 28 -28.60 3.96 -1.33
C SER A 28 -27.90 4.89 -2.30
N ILE A 29 -26.87 5.61 -1.86
CA ILE A 29 -26.16 6.52 -2.75
C ILE A 29 -24.70 6.64 -2.35
N LEU A 30 -23.82 6.56 -3.34
CA LEU A 30 -22.43 6.97 -3.28
C LEU A 30 -22.22 8.01 -4.38
N ARG A 31 -21.61 9.15 -4.04
CA ARG A 31 -21.44 10.25 -4.99
C ARG A 31 -20.04 10.84 -4.90
N TYR A 32 -19.44 11.06 -6.05
CA TYR A 32 -18.22 11.83 -6.21
C TYR A 32 -18.39 12.77 -7.40
N ALA A 33 -18.48 14.08 -7.14
CA ALA A 33 -18.87 15.08 -8.15
C ALA A 33 -20.16 14.68 -8.91
N ASP A 34 -20.06 14.45 -10.22
CA ASP A 34 -21.11 13.99 -11.13
C ASP A 34 -21.27 12.45 -11.14
N ASP A 35 -20.21 11.70 -10.85
CA ASP A 35 -20.22 10.24 -10.78
C ASP A 35 -21.02 9.74 -9.56
N THR A 36 -22.26 9.32 -9.81
CA THR A 36 -23.21 8.86 -8.79
C THR A 36 -23.57 7.38 -8.98
N VAL A 37 -23.47 6.59 -7.91
CA VAL A 37 -23.94 5.21 -7.85
C VAL A 37 -25.14 5.16 -6.92
N ILE A 38 -26.27 4.69 -7.43
CA ILE A 38 -27.49 4.48 -6.67
C ILE A 38 -27.64 2.99 -6.37
N PHE A 39 -27.99 2.67 -5.13
CA PHE A 39 -28.28 1.31 -4.69
C PHE A 39 -29.75 1.20 -4.31
N LEU A 40 -30.40 0.16 -4.81
CA LEU A 40 -31.80 -0.13 -4.58
C LEU A 40 -31.92 -1.63 -4.29
N ASP A 41 -32.81 -1.98 -3.36
CA ASP A 41 -33.22 -3.37 -3.18
C ASP A 41 -34.14 -3.83 -4.34
N HIS A 42 -34.32 -5.13 -4.49
CA HIS A 42 -35.19 -5.66 -5.54
C HIS A 42 -36.67 -5.42 -5.20
N ASP A 43 -37.20 -4.30 -5.72
CA ASP A 43 -38.62 -3.96 -5.67
C ASP A 43 -38.94 -2.98 -6.81
N LEU A 44 -39.84 -3.35 -7.72
CA LEU A 44 -40.19 -2.52 -8.88
C LEU A 44 -41.00 -1.27 -8.51
N GLU A 45 -41.80 -1.33 -7.44
CA GLU A 45 -42.59 -0.19 -6.97
C GLU A 45 -41.68 0.87 -6.34
N LEU A 46 -40.77 0.44 -5.45
CA LEU A 46 -39.78 1.34 -4.86
C LEU A 46 -38.79 1.86 -5.92
N ALA A 47 -38.50 1.09 -6.97
CA ALA A 47 -37.70 1.55 -8.10
C ALA A 47 -38.37 2.70 -8.88
N ARG A 48 -39.70 2.63 -9.07
CA ARG A 48 -40.47 3.72 -9.71
C ARG A 48 -40.38 4.99 -8.87
N ASN A 49 -40.51 4.87 -7.55
CA ASN A 49 -40.32 6.00 -6.64
C ASN A 49 -38.91 6.57 -6.75
N MET A 50 -37.89 5.71 -6.78
CA MET A 50 -36.50 6.12 -6.96
C MET A 50 -36.28 6.87 -8.27
N LYS A 51 -36.89 6.45 -9.38
CA LYS A 51 -36.76 7.16 -10.68
C LYS A 51 -37.20 8.62 -10.60
N ALA A 52 -38.23 8.93 -9.82
CA ALA A 52 -38.73 10.30 -9.70
C ALA A 52 -37.76 11.23 -8.93
N LEU A 53 -36.97 10.70 -7.98
CA LEU A 53 -36.12 11.53 -7.11
C LEU A 53 -35.00 12.27 -7.88
N PRO A 54 -34.24 11.63 -8.78
CA PRO A 54 -33.27 12.31 -9.62
C PRO A 54 -33.92 13.30 -10.59
N CYS A 55 -35.11 13.02 -11.13
CA CYS A 55 -35.84 13.95 -12.01
C CYS A 55 -36.22 15.25 -11.31
N MET A 56 -36.58 15.20 -10.02
CA MET A 56 -36.82 16.41 -9.22
C MET A 56 -35.56 17.27 -9.02
N PHE A 57 -34.37 16.70 -9.23
CA PHE A 57 -33.10 17.40 -9.15
C PHE A 57 -32.71 18.10 -10.47
N GLU A 58 -33.48 17.93 -11.56
CA GLU A 58 -33.19 18.52 -12.88
C GLU A 58 -33.49 20.04 -12.98
N LYS A 59 -33.30 20.80 -11.89
CA LYS A 59 -33.33 22.27 -11.92
C LYS A 59 -31.99 22.82 -12.44
N GLY A 60 -31.65 22.48 -13.68
CA GLY A 60 -30.46 22.99 -14.41
C GLY A 60 -29.39 21.96 -14.77
N LEU A 61 -29.50 20.71 -14.32
CA LEU A 61 -28.61 19.60 -14.66
C LEU A 61 -29.44 18.45 -15.23
N LYS A 62 -29.01 17.83 -16.34
CA LYS A 62 -29.70 16.67 -16.94
C LYS A 62 -28.91 15.39 -16.69
N ILE A 63 -29.62 14.33 -16.33
CA ILE A 63 -29.01 13.00 -16.17
C ILE A 63 -28.64 12.46 -17.56
N ASN A 64 -27.41 11.99 -17.71
CA ASN A 64 -26.97 11.38 -18.95
C ASN A 64 -27.27 9.88 -18.95
N PHE A 65 -28.52 9.52 -19.24
CA PHE A 65 -28.97 8.12 -19.29
C PHE A 65 -28.18 7.25 -20.28
N TYR A 66 -27.60 7.83 -21.34
CA TYR A 66 -26.75 7.10 -22.28
C TYR A 66 -25.40 6.65 -21.69
N LYS A 67 -24.90 7.37 -20.68
CA LYS A 67 -23.70 7.00 -19.90
C LYS A 67 -24.04 6.21 -18.64
N SER A 68 -25.31 6.17 -18.25
CA SER A 68 -25.78 5.44 -17.08
C SER A 68 -25.98 3.97 -17.42
N GLU A 69 -25.51 3.12 -16.53
CA GLU A 69 -25.61 1.66 -16.65
C GLU A 69 -26.35 1.10 -15.43
N ILE A 70 -27.12 0.04 -15.64
CA ILE A 70 -27.80 -0.70 -14.57
C ILE A 70 -27.14 -2.07 -14.38
N PHE A 71 -26.97 -2.47 -13.12
CA PHE A 71 -26.35 -3.74 -12.76
C PHE A 71 -27.30 -4.50 -11.83
N CYS A 72 -27.84 -5.61 -12.30
CA CYS A 72 -28.75 -6.45 -11.51
C CYS A 72 -28.02 -7.64 -10.87
N PHE A 73 -28.37 -7.94 -9.62
CA PHE A 73 -27.79 -9.03 -8.83
C PHE A 73 -28.90 -9.88 -8.19
N GLY A 74 -28.63 -11.17 -7.98
CA GLY A 74 -29.61 -12.09 -7.39
C GLY A 74 -30.91 -12.18 -8.21
N GLN A 75 -32.05 -12.15 -7.52
CA GLN A 75 -33.39 -12.21 -8.12
C GLN A 75 -33.66 -11.07 -9.12
N ALA A 76 -33.08 -9.89 -8.91
CA ALA A 76 -33.26 -8.74 -9.81
C ALA A 76 -32.76 -9.00 -11.25
N LYS A 77 -31.92 -10.03 -11.47
CA LYS A 77 -31.49 -10.43 -12.82
C LYS A 77 -32.65 -10.92 -13.69
N GLU A 78 -33.67 -11.51 -13.10
CA GLU A 78 -34.85 -12.01 -13.84
C GLU A 78 -35.64 -10.83 -14.43
N CYS A 79 -35.68 -9.70 -13.72
CA CYS A 79 -36.34 -8.46 -14.13
C CYS A 79 -35.37 -7.41 -14.74
N GLU A 80 -34.18 -7.80 -15.20
CA GLU A 80 -33.16 -6.85 -15.65
C GLU A 80 -33.61 -5.97 -16.83
N LYS A 81 -34.43 -6.53 -17.73
CA LYS A 81 -35.05 -5.76 -18.83
C LYS A 81 -36.03 -4.72 -18.32
N GLU A 82 -36.91 -5.08 -17.39
CA GLU A 82 -37.89 -4.17 -16.79
C GLU A 82 -37.19 -3.01 -16.07
N TYR A 83 -36.12 -3.29 -15.35
CA TYR A 83 -35.30 -2.26 -14.71
C TYR A 83 -34.59 -1.35 -15.72
N SER A 84 -34.04 -1.92 -16.79
CA SER A 84 -33.41 -1.16 -17.87
C SER A 84 -34.39 -0.22 -18.57
N GLU A 85 -35.61 -0.69 -18.87
CA GLU A 85 -36.70 0.11 -19.45
C GLU A 85 -37.22 1.16 -18.46
N LEU A 86 -37.38 0.80 -17.19
CA LEU A 86 -37.84 1.71 -16.15
C LEU A 86 -36.88 2.89 -16.00
N PHE A 87 -35.58 2.66 -15.87
CA PHE A 87 -34.60 3.74 -15.69
C PHE A 87 -34.13 4.36 -17.01
N GLY A 88 -34.38 3.74 -18.16
CA GLY A 88 -33.86 4.19 -19.46
C GLY A 88 -32.33 4.04 -19.57
N CYS A 89 -31.74 3.13 -18.80
CA CYS A 89 -30.30 2.89 -18.72
C CYS A 89 -29.91 1.63 -19.47
N ARG A 90 -28.68 1.58 -19.99
CA ARG A 90 -28.14 0.36 -20.62
C ARG A 90 -27.82 -0.70 -19.57
N GLN A 91 -27.93 -1.97 -19.93
CA GLN A 91 -27.46 -3.06 -19.08
C GLN A 91 -25.93 -3.03 -19.02
N GLY A 92 -25.39 -2.98 -17.81
CA GLY A 92 -23.96 -2.94 -17.54
C GLY A 92 -23.34 -4.33 -17.48
N SER A 93 -22.03 -4.42 -17.69
CA SER A 93 -21.26 -5.68 -17.55
C SER A 93 -20.08 -5.50 -16.59
N LEU A 94 -19.73 -6.57 -15.87
CA LEU A 94 -18.60 -6.57 -14.94
C LEU A 94 -17.32 -7.08 -15.62
N PRO A 95 -16.15 -6.51 -15.28
CA PRO A 95 -15.95 -5.36 -14.38
C PRO A 95 -16.25 -4.02 -15.06
N PHE A 96 -16.95 -3.13 -14.35
CA PHE A 96 -17.08 -1.72 -14.76
C PHE A 96 -16.05 -0.84 -14.06
N LYS A 97 -15.77 0.35 -14.59
CA LYS A 97 -14.84 1.30 -13.98
C LYS A 97 -15.60 2.36 -13.20
N TYR A 98 -15.26 2.55 -11.92
CA TYR A 98 -15.75 3.65 -11.09
C TYR A 98 -14.58 4.42 -10.52
N LEU A 99 -14.51 5.73 -10.79
CA LEU A 99 -13.40 6.61 -10.41
C LEU A 99 -12.01 6.11 -10.86
N GLY A 100 -11.96 5.29 -11.92
CA GLY A 100 -10.75 4.67 -12.43
C GLY A 100 -10.35 3.35 -11.75
N LEU A 101 -11.16 2.80 -10.83
CA LEU A 101 -10.99 1.45 -10.29
C LEU A 101 -11.90 0.45 -10.99
N PRO A 102 -11.40 -0.75 -11.36
CA PRO A 102 -12.25 -1.84 -11.81
C PRO A 102 -13.05 -2.42 -10.63
N MET A 103 -14.37 -2.35 -10.72
CA MET A 103 -15.31 -2.87 -9.73
C MET A 103 -15.77 -4.27 -10.11
N HIS A 104 -15.59 -5.22 -9.21
CA HIS A 104 -16.04 -6.60 -9.39
C HIS A 104 -16.33 -7.27 -8.04
N TYR A 105 -17.30 -8.17 -8.00
CA TYR A 105 -17.55 -9.04 -6.84
C TYR A 105 -16.46 -10.10 -6.60
N ARG A 106 -15.69 -10.48 -7.64
CA ARG A 106 -14.63 -11.48 -7.55
C ARG A 106 -13.29 -10.81 -7.27
N LYS A 107 -12.31 -11.61 -6.85
CA LYS A 107 -10.92 -11.15 -6.75
C LYS A 107 -10.37 -10.77 -8.13
N LEU A 108 -9.79 -9.59 -8.24
CA LEU A 108 -9.13 -9.13 -9.45
C LEU A 108 -7.90 -10.01 -9.75
N GLY A 109 -7.88 -10.59 -10.95
CA GLY A 109 -6.78 -11.38 -11.48
C GLY A 109 -5.84 -10.51 -12.31
N ASN A 110 -4.79 -11.11 -12.87
CA ASN A 110 -3.80 -10.38 -13.69
C ASN A 110 -4.46 -9.66 -14.89
N SER A 111 -5.48 -10.27 -15.50
CA SER A 111 -6.22 -9.69 -16.63
C SER A 111 -6.86 -8.34 -16.31
N ASP A 112 -7.34 -8.17 -15.08
CA ASP A 112 -8.02 -6.93 -14.66
C ASP A 112 -7.05 -5.77 -14.43
N TRP A 113 -5.74 -6.07 -14.30
CA TRP A 113 -4.67 -5.06 -14.18
C TRP A 113 -4.07 -4.67 -15.53
N LYS A 114 -4.51 -5.29 -16.63
CA LYS A 114 -3.97 -5.05 -17.97
C LYS A 114 -3.98 -3.57 -18.36
N HIS A 115 -5.00 -2.81 -17.93
CA HIS A 115 -5.05 -1.37 -18.21
C HIS A 115 -3.87 -0.59 -17.59
N VAL A 116 -3.28 -1.07 -16.49
CA VAL A 116 -2.12 -0.43 -15.85
C VAL A 116 -0.90 -0.75 -16.67
N GLU A 117 -0.78 -2.01 -17.09
CA GLU A 117 0.31 -2.47 -17.95
C GLU A 117 0.30 -1.73 -19.30
N GLU A 118 -0.86 -1.57 -19.94
CA GLU A 118 -1.04 -0.80 -21.17
C GLU A 118 -0.66 0.68 -20.98
N ARG A 119 -0.97 1.28 -19.82
CA ARG A 119 -0.51 2.64 -19.50
C ARG A 119 1.00 2.73 -19.34
N PHE A 120 1.66 1.71 -18.78
CA PHE A 120 3.13 1.65 -18.74
C PHE A 120 3.67 1.57 -20.17
N GLU A 121 3.18 0.64 -20.97
CA GLU A 121 3.62 0.45 -22.36
C GLU A 121 3.43 1.73 -23.19
N HIS A 122 2.28 2.39 -23.08
CA HIS A 122 2.00 3.64 -23.78
C HIS A 122 2.94 4.79 -23.34
N ARG A 123 3.28 4.88 -22.05
CA ARG A 123 4.26 5.90 -21.59
C ARG A 123 5.66 5.58 -22.08
N LEU A 124 6.03 4.30 -22.07
CA LEU A 124 7.34 3.82 -22.52
C LEU A 124 7.53 3.98 -24.03
N SER A 125 6.49 3.71 -24.84
CA SER A 125 6.55 3.87 -26.30
C SER A 125 6.72 5.35 -26.71
N GLY A 126 6.14 6.27 -25.95
CA GLY A 126 6.30 7.71 -26.17
C GLY A 126 7.70 8.24 -25.81
N TRP A 127 8.47 7.52 -24.99
CA TRP A 127 9.80 7.94 -24.59
C TRP A 127 10.86 7.35 -25.52
N LYS A 128 11.45 8.19 -26.37
CA LYS A 128 12.61 7.82 -27.18
C LYS A 128 13.80 7.53 -26.26
N GLU A 129 14.06 6.25 -25.99
CA GLU A 129 15.13 5.77 -25.11
C GLU A 129 16.48 6.43 -25.46
N LYS A 130 16.79 6.56 -26.76
CA LYS A 130 18.05 7.13 -27.29
C LYS A 130 18.39 8.54 -26.82
N LEU A 131 17.40 9.36 -26.44
CA LEU A 131 17.62 10.76 -26.04
C LEU A 131 17.75 10.94 -24.52
N LEU A 132 17.45 9.92 -23.72
CA LEU A 132 17.36 10.04 -22.27
C LEU A 132 18.63 9.56 -21.58
N SER A 133 19.26 10.47 -20.83
CA SER A 133 20.31 10.11 -19.87
C SER A 133 19.79 9.14 -18.80
N VAL A 134 20.68 8.38 -18.19
CA VAL A 134 20.34 7.47 -17.07
C VAL A 134 19.65 8.23 -15.92
N GLY A 135 20.08 9.47 -15.66
CA GLY A 135 19.42 10.35 -14.69
C GLY A 135 17.98 10.72 -15.10
N GLY A 136 17.75 11.03 -16.37
CA GLY A 136 16.41 11.31 -16.90
C GLY A 136 15.47 10.10 -16.76
N ARG A 137 15.95 8.90 -17.08
CA ARG A 137 15.19 7.65 -16.91
C ARG A 137 14.85 7.38 -15.45
N LEU A 138 15.81 7.57 -14.54
CA LEU A 138 15.57 7.43 -13.10
C LEU A 138 14.44 8.35 -12.62
N VAL A 139 14.45 9.62 -13.08
CA VAL A 139 13.41 10.59 -12.74
C VAL A 139 12.05 10.13 -13.26
N LEU A 140 11.94 9.74 -14.54
CA LEU A 140 10.68 9.28 -15.15
C LEU A 140 10.13 8.01 -14.50
N ILE A 141 11.00 7.09 -14.08
CA ILE A 141 10.57 5.91 -13.32
C ILE A 141 9.91 6.34 -12.01
N ASN A 142 10.51 7.27 -11.27
CA ASN A 142 10.02 7.67 -9.96
C ASN A 142 8.80 8.59 -10.05
N SER A 143 8.76 9.55 -10.97
CA SER A 143 7.67 10.52 -11.07
C SER A 143 6.45 10.00 -11.84
N VAL A 144 6.68 9.21 -12.90
CA VAL A 144 5.61 8.74 -13.79
C VAL A 144 5.31 7.27 -13.57
N LEU A 145 6.25 6.36 -13.85
CA LEU A 145 5.93 4.92 -13.83
C LEU A 145 5.51 4.46 -12.43
N SER A 146 6.18 4.96 -11.40
CA SER A 146 5.85 4.60 -10.02
C SER A 146 4.53 5.20 -9.55
N SER A 147 4.02 6.27 -10.16
CA SER A 147 2.74 6.89 -9.76
C SER A 147 1.52 6.25 -10.46
N LEU A 148 1.69 5.74 -11.69
CA LEU A 148 0.62 5.10 -12.46
C LEU A 148 -0.18 4.00 -11.72
N PRO A 149 0.45 3.06 -10.99
CA PRO A 149 -0.29 1.99 -10.31
C PRO A 149 -0.78 2.41 -8.91
N MET A 150 -0.34 3.56 -8.36
CA MET A 150 -0.54 3.91 -6.95
C MET A 150 -1.99 3.90 -6.52
N PHE A 151 -2.89 4.35 -7.39
CA PHE A 151 -4.31 4.39 -7.09
C PHE A 151 -4.88 2.97 -6.89
N MET A 152 -4.57 2.01 -7.77
CA MET A 152 -4.98 0.62 -7.57
C MET A 152 -4.26 -0.03 -6.37
N LEU A 153 -2.96 0.25 -6.19
CA LEU A 153 -2.19 -0.24 -5.05
C LEU A 153 -2.71 0.29 -3.70
N SER A 154 -3.48 1.37 -3.70
CA SER A 154 -4.11 1.89 -2.49
C SER A 154 -5.27 1.01 -2.01
N PHE A 155 -5.95 0.28 -2.90
CA PHE A 155 -7.12 -0.53 -2.56
C PHE A 155 -6.89 -2.03 -2.66
N PHE A 156 -5.92 -2.44 -3.46
CA PHE A 156 -5.77 -3.83 -3.85
C PHE A 156 -4.35 -4.33 -3.61
N ALA A 157 -4.24 -5.53 -3.01
CA ALA A 157 -2.98 -6.23 -2.97
C ALA A 157 -2.56 -6.57 -4.40
N ILE A 158 -1.34 -6.19 -4.79
CA ILE A 158 -0.85 -6.42 -6.16
C ILE A 158 -0.62 -7.92 -6.41
N PRO A 159 -1.18 -8.49 -7.49
CA PRO A 159 -0.85 -9.86 -7.88
C PRO A 159 0.64 -10.00 -8.22
N LYS A 160 1.27 -11.11 -7.79
CA LYS A 160 2.70 -11.35 -8.05
C LYS A 160 3.07 -11.31 -9.53
N GLY A 161 2.19 -11.76 -10.42
CA GLY A 161 2.40 -11.70 -11.88
C GLY A 161 2.48 -10.27 -12.39
N VAL A 162 1.52 -9.42 -11.98
CA VAL A 162 1.48 -7.99 -12.32
C VAL A 162 2.71 -7.29 -11.77
N LEU A 163 3.06 -7.53 -10.49
CA LEU A 163 4.27 -6.95 -9.88
C LEU A 163 5.53 -7.28 -10.70
N LYS A 164 5.74 -8.55 -11.04
CA LYS A 164 6.88 -8.97 -11.87
C LYS A 164 6.90 -8.26 -13.22
N LYS A 165 5.75 -8.10 -13.88
CA LYS A 165 5.64 -7.45 -15.18
C LYS A 165 5.91 -5.94 -15.10
N LEU A 166 5.39 -5.25 -14.09
CA LEU A 166 5.68 -3.83 -13.85
C LEU A 166 7.16 -3.60 -13.52
N GLU A 167 7.76 -4.46 -12.69
CA GLU A 167 9.19 -4.39 -12.39
C GLU A 167 10.06 -4.68 -13.62
N TYR A 168 9.63 -5.62 -14.48
CA TYR A 168 10.28 -5.87 -15.77
C TYR A 168 10.30 -4.62 -16.64
N PHE A 169 9.16 -3.93 -16.80
CA PHE A 169 9.10 -2.69 -17.57
C PHE A 169 10.02 -1.59 -17.00
N ARG A 170 10.02 -1.39 -15.68
CA ARG A 170 10.86 -0.37 -15.01
C ARG A 170 12.34 -0.68 -15.15
N SER A 171 12.73 -1.95 -14.93
CA SER A 171 14.11 -2.41 -15.08
C SER A 171 14.58 -2.29 -16.52
N ARG A 172 13.77 -2.77 -17.47
CA ARG A 172 14.08 -2.70 -18.90
C ARG A 172 14.29 -1.26 -19.34
N PHE A 173 13.39 -0.36 -19.00
CA PHE A 173 13.49 1.06 -19.34
C PHE A 173 14.71 1.73 -18.70
N PHE A 174 15.09 1.34 -17.48
CA PHE A 174 16.29 1.90 -16.84
C PHE A 174 17.57 1.50 -17.59
N TRP A 175 17.72 0.21 -17.93
CA TRP A 175 18.96 -0.34 -18.50
C TRP A 175 19.07 -0.24 -20.02
N GLN A 176 17.96 -0.38 -20.75
CA GLN A 176 17.96 -0.39 -22.22
C GLN A 176 17.91 1.04 -22.77
N ASN A 177 18.67 1.27 -23.84
CA ASN A 177 18.75 2.56 -24.54
C ASN A 177 18.40 2.43 -26.03
N ASP A 178 18.36 1.18 -26.53
CA ASP A 178 18.15 0.83 -27.93
C ASP A 178 17.54 -0.58 -28.00
N GLN A 179 16.55 -0.78 -28.87
CA GLN A 179 15.86 -2.07 -29.02
C GLN A 179 16.79 -3.18 -29.54
N HIS A 180 17.93 -2.81 -30.15
CA HIS A 180 18.82 -3.74 -30.83
C HIS A 180 20.15 -4.05 -30.11
N LYS A 181 20.52 -3.35 -29.02
CA LYS A 181 21.77 -3.61 -28.27
C LYS A 181 21.50 -3.85 -26.78
N LYS A 182 21.65 -5.10 -26.34
CA LYS A 182 21.63 -5.46 -24.91
C LYS A 182 22.85 -4.83 -24.23
N LYS A 183 22.64 -3.86 -23.33
CA LYS A 183 23.69 -3.37 -22.42
C LYS A 183 23.82 -4.29 -21.22
N TYR A 184 25.04 -4.42 -20.69
CA TYR A 184 25.26 -5.10 -19.42
C TYR A 184 24.48 -4.41 -18.30
N HIS A 185 23.71 -5.19 -17.54
CA HIS A 185 23.19 -4.72 -16.26
C HIS A 185 24.38 -4.63 -15.31
N LEU A 186 24.72 -3.41 -14.90
CA LEU A 186 25.91 -3.19 -14.06
C LEU A 186 25.66 -3.66 -12.63
N ILE A 187 24.44 -3.49 -12.14
CA ILE A 187 24.01 -3.79 -10.77
C ILE A 187 22.68 -4.56 -10.80
N LYS A 188 22.47 -5.45 -9.82
CA LYS A 188 21.19 -6.17 -9.65
C LYS A 188 20.05 -5.19 -9.40
N TRP A 189 18.90 -5.39 -10.05
CA TRP A 189 17.77 -4.45 -9.95
C TRP A 189 17.32 -4.18 -8.51
N ASP A 190 17.30 -5.20 -7.65
CA ASP A 190 16.95 -5.06 -6.23
C ASP A 190 17.86 -4.10 -5.47
N GLN A 191 19.14 -4.03 -5.85
CA GLN A 191 20.10 -3.10 -5.26
C GLN A 191 19.92 -1.67 -5.80
N VAL A 192 19.47 -1.52 -7.05
CA VAL A 192 19.13 -0.21 -7.62
C VAL A 192 17.91 0.38 -6.91
N ARG A 193 16.93 -0.47 -6.57
CA ARG A 193 15.70 -0.06 -5.87
C ARG A 193 15.89 0.33 -4.41
N GLN A 194 17.02 -0.01 -3.80
CA GLN A 194 17.30 0.43 -2.43
C GLN A 194 17.32 1.96 -2.31
N PRO A 195 16.95 2.51 -1.15
CA PRO A 195 17.11 3.92 -0.88
C PRO A 195 18.55 4.37 -1.06
N LYS A 196 18.74 5.65 -1.39
CA LYS A 196 20.07 6.25 -1.50
C LYS A 196 20.88 6.14 -0.22
N GLU A 197 20.20 6.27 0.92
CA GLU A 197 20.73 6.08 2.28
C GLU A 197 21.29 4.68 2.52
N GLN A 198 20.83 3.69 1.75
CA GLN A 198 21.26 2.28 1.81
C GLN A 198 22.08 1.87 0.58
N GLY A 199 22.55 2.84 -0.20
CA GLY A 199 23.44 2.60 -1.34
C GLY A 199 22.76 2.23 -2.65
N GLY A 200 21.44 2.40 -2.79
CA GLY A 200 20.74 2.30 -4.08
C GLY A 200 20.49 3.66 -4.75
N LEU A 201 19.58 3.69 -5.73
CA LEU A 201 19.18 4.90 -6.46
C LEU A 201 17.87 5.51 -5.97
N GLY A 202 17.18 4.85 -5.04
CA GLY A 202 15.91 5.31 -4.49
C GLY A 202 14.75 5.14 -5.46
N ILE A 203 14.67 3.99 -6.15
CA ILE A 203 13.49 3.62 -6.93
C ILE A 203 12.47 2.96 -6.01
N ILE A 204 11.23 3.44 -6.00
CA ILE A 204 10.19 2.93 -5.07
C ILE A 204 9.96 1.43 -5.29
N ASP A 205 10.03 0.63 -4.24
CA ASP A 205 9.61 -0.76 -4.27
C ASP A 205 8.08 -0.83 -4.22
N LEU A 206 7.46 -1.33 -5.29
CA LEU A 206 6.01 -1.34 -5.43
C LEU A 206 5.32 -2.29 -4.45
N GLU A 207 5.99 -3.38 -4.02
CA GLU A 207 5.43 -4.32 -3.07
C GLU A 207 5.41 -3.72 -1.65
N VAL A 208 6.52 -3.13 -1.23
CA VAL A 208 6.61 -2.43 0.06
C VAL A 208 5.64 -1.25 0.08
N GLN A 209 5.57 -0.48 -1.00
CA GLN A 209 4.65 0.65 -1.14
C GLN A 209 3.19 0.20 -1.06
N ASN A 210 2.81 -0.92 -1.69
CA ASN A 210 1.47 -1.49 -1.59
C ASN A 210 1.11 -1.85 -0.14
N LYS A 211 2.03 -2.49 0.59
CA LYS A 211 1.82 -2.81 2.01
C LYS A 211 1.58 -1.56 2.85
N CYS A 212 2.35 -0.50 2.59
CA CYS A 212 2.21 0.78 3.30
C CYS A 212 0.89 1.48 2.97
N LEU A 213 0.47 1.47 1.70
CA LEU A 213 -0.80 2.08 1.28
C LEU A 213 -2.01 1.34 1.86
N LEU A 214 -1.98 0.01 1.90
CA LEU A 214 -3.04 -0.78 2.54
C LEU A 214 -3.09 -0.51 4.05
N SER A 215 -1.94 -0.37 4.71
CA SER A 215 -1.86 -0.08 6.14
C SER A 215 -2.43 1.30 6.50
N LYS A 216 -2.44 2.26 5.55
CA LYS A 216 -3.13 3.54 5.71
C LYS A 216 -4.61 3.35 6.04
N TRP A 217 -5.26 2.38 5.38
CA TRP A 217 -6.68 2.09 5.63
C TRP A 217 -6.93 1.43 6.98
N LEU A 218 -5.98 0.62 7.48
CA LEU A 218 -6.07 0.09 8.84
C LEU A 218 -6.01 1.21 9.88
N PHE A 219 -5.12 2.19 9.70
CA PHE A 219 -5.06 3.35 10.57
C PHE A 219 -6.38 4.15 10.57
N LYS A 220 -6.95 4.39 9.38
CA LYS A 220 -8.26 5.04 9.24
C LYS A 220 -9.38 4.22 9.86
N LEU A 221 -9.35 2.89 9.72
CA LEU A 221 -10.36 2.01 10.31
C LEU A 221 -10.30 2.01 11.85
N ALA A 222 -9.09 2.12 12.42
CA ALA A 222 -8.91 2.19 13.86
C ALA A 222 -9.36 3.54 14.44
N ASN A 223 -9.06 4.64 13.75
CA ASN A 223 -9.13 5.98 14.35
C ASN A 223 -10.24 6.90 13.79
N GLU A 224 -10.75 6.65 12.60
CA GLU A 224 -11.75 7.52 11.96
C GLU A 224 -13.14 6.89 11.97
N ASP A 225 -14.17 7.71 11.80
CA ASP A 225 -15.56 7.28 11.59
C ASP A 225 -16.07 7.70 10.22
N GLY A 226 -16.99 6.90 9.67
CA GLY A 226 -17.57 7.16 8.37
C GLY A 226 -18.29 5.95 7.79
N THR A 227 -18.98 6.17 6.67
CA THR A 227 -19.85 5.19 6.01
C THR A 227 -19.14 3.87 5.74
N TRP A 228 -17.91 3.91 5.20
CA TRP A 228 -17.18 2.69 4.87
C TRP A 228 -16.64 1.99 6.12
N GLN A 229 -16.24 2.72 7.15
CA GLN A 229 -15.83 2.14 8.43
C GLN A 229 -16.99 1.42 9.09
N THR A 230 -18.19 2.00 9.10
CA THR A 230 -19.40 1.36 9.64
C THR A 230 -19.69 0.04 8.91
N VAL A 231 -19.67 0.03 7.58
CA VAL A 231 -19.87 -1.19 6.79
C VAL A 231 -18.82 -2.25 7.11
N ILE A 232 -17.54 -1.88 7.17
CA ILE A 232 -16.45 -2.83 7.45
C ILE A 232 -16.50 -3.35 8.89
N ARG A 233 -16.76 -2.46 9.86
CA ARG A 233 -16.91 -2.83 11.27
C ARG A 233 -18.05 -3.81 11.45
N ASN A 234 -19.25 -3.49 10.98
CA ASN A 234 -20.41 -4.36 11.14
C ASN A 234 -20.26 -5.69 10.38
N LYS A 235 -19.62 -5.67 9.21
CA LYS A 235 -19.42 -6.88 8.39
C LYS A 235 -18.36 -7.82 8.95
N TYR A 236 -17.23 -7.29 9.40
CA TYR A 236 -16.04 -8.09 9.71
C TYR A 236 -15.61 -8.08 11.17
N LEU A 237 -15.68 -6.94 11.85
CA LEU A 237 -15.25 -6.83 13.26
C LEU A 237 -16.39 -7.24 14.20
N ARG A 238 -17.61 -6.79 13.92
CA ARG A 238 -18.75 -6.79 14.86
C ARG A 238 -18.32 -6.15 16.18
N SER A 239 -18.26 -6.92 17.26
CA SER A 239 -17.75 -6.50 18.57
C SER A 239 -16.27 -6.82 18.81
N LYS A 240 -15.59 -7.48 17.86
CA LYS A 240 -14.22 -7.97 18.07
C LYS A 240 -13.18 -6.87 17.78
N PRO A 241 -12.10 -6.81 18.58
CA PRO A 241 -10.91 -6.03 18.24
C PRO A 241 -10.38 -6.34 16.85
N LEU A 242 -9.85 -5.30 16.18
CA LEU A 242 -9.18 -5.45 14.88
C LEU A 242 -8.07 -6.52 14.93
N GLY A 243 -7.31 -6.55 16.03
CA GLY A 243 -6.25 -7.53 16.27
C GLY A 243 -6.72 -8.98 16.23
N SER A 244 -7.96 -9.27 16.64
CA SER A 244 -8.56 -10.61 16.67
C SER A 244 -9.08 -11.09 15.31
N CYS A 245 -9.16 -10.21 14.32
CA CYS A 245 -9.72 -10.56 13.01
C CYS A 245 -8.71 -11.36 12.16
N CYS A 246 -9.18 -12.39 11.47
CA CYS A 246 -8.34 -13.20 10.57
C CYS A 246 -8.89 -13.21 9.15
N LYS A 247 -8.00 -13.44 8.18
CA LYS A 247 -8.35 -13.66 6.78
C LYS A 247 -9.13 -14.97 6.66
N LYS A 248 -10.36 -14.89 6.15
CA LYS A 248 -11.21 -16.06 5.87
C LYS A 248 -11.43 -16.20 4.35
N PRO A 249 -11.71 -17.42 3.84
CA PRO A 249 -12.18 -17.59 2.46
C PRO A 249 -13.45 -16.77 2.20
N GLY A 250 -13.62 -16.28 0.97
CA GLY A 250 -14.82 -15.54 0.54
C GLY A 250 -14.95 -14.10 1.04
N VAL A 251 -13.97 -13.56 1.78
CA VAL A 251 -13.97 -12.14 2.17
C VAL A 251 -13.68 -11.23 0.98
N SER A 252 -14.10 -9.95 1.08
CA SER A 252 -13.85 -8.97 0.00
C SER A 252 -12.36 -8.76 -0.24
N HIS A 253 -12.02 -8.43 -1.48
CA HIS A 253 -10.62 -8.26 -1.90
C HIS A 253 -9.88 -7.19 -1.08
N PHE A 254 -10.57 -6.07 -0.81
CA PHE A 254 -10.06 -5.00 0.04
C PHE A 254 -9.73 -5.52 1.46
N TRP A 255 -10.67 -6.21 2.11
CA TRP A 255 -10.48 -6.74 3.46
C TRP A 255 -9.37 -7.79 3.52
N ALA A 256 -9.30 -8.67 2.52
CA ALA A 256 -8.22 -9.65 2.40
C ALA A 256 -6.84 -8.97 2.39
N GLY A 257 -6.69 -7.88 1.62
CA GLY A 257 -5.45 -7.10 1.57
C GLY A 257 -5.10 -6.44 2.91
N LEU A 258 -6.10 -5.91 3.63
CA LEU A 258 -5.88 -5.34 4.97
C LEU A 258 -5.40 -6.41 5.97
N MET A 259 -5.99 -7.60 5.95
CA MET A 259 -5.57 -8.69 6.84
C MET A 259 -4.14 -9.17 6.56
N ASP A 260 -3.68 -9.09 5.31
CA ASP A 260 -2.31 -9.46 4.93
C ASP A 260 -1.25 -8.52 5.54
N VAL A 261 -1.59 -7.26 5.82
CA VAL A 261 -0.66 -6.26 6.39
C VAL A 261 -0.91 -5.95 7.87
N LYS A 262 -2.02 -6.46 8.44
CA LYS A 262 -2.48 -6.16 9.79
C LYS A 262 -1.43 -6.39 10.87
N GLN A 263 -0.75 -7.54 10.86
CA GLN A 263 0.20 -7.88 11.93
C GLN A 263 1.40 -6.93 11.94
N VAL A 264 1.95 -6.64 10.75
CA VAL A 264 3.03 -5.66 10.60
C VAL A 264 2.56 -4.29 11.05
N PHE A 265 1.38 -3.85 10.63
CA PHE A 265 0.82 -2.56 11.03
C PHE A 265 0.67 -2.42 12.56
N LEU A 266 0.06 -3.41 13.23
CA LEU A 266 -0.14 -3.37 14.68
C LEU A 266 1.18 -3.42 15.45
N SER A 267 2.21 -4.09 14.93
CA SER A 267 3.54 -4.15 15.56
C SER A 267 4.31 -2.82 15.54
N LEU A 268 3.87 -1.84 14.74
CA LEU A 268 4.55 -0.55 14.55
C LEU A 268 3.84 0.62 15.25
N GLY A 269 2.92 0.32 16.16
CA GLY A 269 2.22 1.33 16.94
C GLY A 269 1.73 0.78 18.27
N SER A 270 1.05 1.63 19.01
CA SER A 270 0.48 1.31 20.31
C SER A 270 -0.93 1.88 20.44
N PHE A 271 -1.73 1.33 21.33
CA PHE A 271 -3.06 1.84 21.64
C PHE A 271 -3.00 2.74 22.87
N GLN A 272 -3.57 3.93 22.74
CA GLN A 272 -3.97 4.76 23.85
C GLN A 272 -5.36 4.29 24.29
N ILE A 273 -5.45 3.77 25.51
CA ILE A 273 -6.68 3.20 26.06
C ILE A 273 -7.72 4.29 26.31
N GLY A 274 -8.95 4.04 25.85
CA GLY A 274 -10.18 4.73 26.25
C GLY A 274 -11.05 3.75 27.03
N ASP A 275 -12.06 3.19 26.37
CA ASP A 275 -12.98 2.18 26.91
C ASP A 275 -12.36 0.78 27.00
N GLY A 276 -11.24 0.53 26.31
CA GLY A 276 -10.51 -0.75 26.34
C GLY A 276 -11.19 -1.89 25.60
N THR A 277 -12.29 -1.65 24.89
CA THR A 277 -13.10 -2.70 24.23
C THR A 277 -12.48 -3.18 22.91
N GLN A 278 -11.63 -2.37 22.28
CA GLN A 278 -11.02 -2.66 20.98
C GLN A 278 -9.54 -3.04 21.07
N VAL A 279 -9.02 -3.22 22.29
CA VAL A 279 -7.60 -3.54 22.54
C VAL A 279 -7.49 -4.89 23.24
N ARG A 280 -6.65 -5.79 22.73
CA ARG A 280 -6.37 -7.09 23.36
C ARG A 280 -5.33 -6.92 24.45
N PHE A 281 -5.67 -7.35 25.66
CA PHE A 281 -4.83 -7.16 26.85
C PHE A 281 -3.41 -7.73 26.67
N TRP A 282 -3.26 -8.96 26.17
CA TRP A 282 -1.96 -9.60 26.07
C TRP A 282 -1.20 -9.32 24.77
N GLU A 283 -1.93 -9.09 23.67
CA GLU A 283 -1.36 -9.22 22.33
C GLU A 283 -1.09 -7.90 21.62
N ASP A 284 -1.76 -6.82 22.04
CA ASP A 284 -1.56 -5.48 21.51
C ASP A 284 -0.61 -4.68 22.43
N THR A 285 0.11 -3.71 21.86
CA THR A 285 0.96 -2.79 22.64
C THR A 285 0.08 -1.66 23.15
N TRP A 286 -0.12 -1.57 24.46
CA TRP A 286 -0.89 -0.49 25.09
C TRP A 286 -0.35 -0.08 26.46
N CYS A 287 0.44 -0.95 27.09
CA CYS A 287 1.16 -0.69 28.33
C CYS A 287 2.66 -0.85 28.08
N GLY A 288 3.41 0.27 28.04
CA GLY A 288 4.83 0.30 27.69
C GLY A 288 5.12 0.22 26.19
N ASP A 289 6.32 -0.26 25.83
CA ASP A 289 6.84 -0.24 24.45
C ASP A 289 6.57 -1.52 23.65
N GLN A 290 6.08 -2.59 24.28
CA GLN A 290 5.83 -3.88 23.65
C GLN A 290 4.61 -4.59 24.25
N PRO A 291 4.00 -5.56 23.52
CA PRO A 291 2.86 -6.32 24.04
C PRO A 291 3.20 -7.11 25.32
N LEU A 292 2.23 -7.23 26.23
CA LEU A 292 2.42 -7.94 27.49
C LEU A 292 2.80 -9.42 27.31
N LYS A 293 2.40 -10.07 26.21
CA LYS A 293 2.84 -11.45 25.90
C LYS A 293 4.36 -11.58 25.69
N ILE A 294 5.04 -10.49 25.30
CA ILE A 294 6.48 -10.46 25.09
C ILE A 294 7.19 -10.14 26.41
N SER A 295 6.66 -9.18 27.18
CA SER A 295 7.20 -8.84 28.52
C SER A 295 6.99 -9.95 29.56
N TYR A 296 5.88 -10.69 29.48
CA TYR A 296 5.48 -11.74 30.43
C TYR A 296 5.14 -13.07 29.74
N PRO A 297 6.09 -13.70 29.04
CA PRO A 297 5.83 -14.92 28.28
C PRO A 297 5.41 -16.09 29.18
N SER A 298 5.97 -16.17 30.39
CA SER A 298 5.67 -17.19 31.40
C SER A 298 4.20 -17.14 31.84
N LEU A 299 3.64 -15.94 32.00
CA LEU A 299 2.21 -15.73 32.30
C LEU A 299 1.34 -16.03 31.09
N PHE A 300 1.66 -15.44 29.93
CA PHE A 300 0.86 -15.59 28.71
C PHE A 300 0.69 -17.06 28.28
N ASN A 301 1.71 -17.89 28.49
CA ASN A 301 1.66 -19.31 28.17
C ASN A 301 0.62 -20.10 28.98
N ILE A 302 0.30 -19.66 30.19
CA ILE A 302 -0.64 -20.34 31.09
C ILE A 302 -2.00 -19.64 31.20
N VAL A 303 -2.20 -18.47 30.58
CA VAL A 303 -3.49 -17.78 30.54
C VAL A 303 -4.53 -18.61 29.76
N ARG A 304 -5.76 -18.67 30.28
CA ARG A 304 -6.89 -19.33 29.60
C ARG A 304 -7.43 -18.51 28.43
N LYS A 305 -7.71 -17.22 28.66
CA LYS A 305 -8.27 -16.29 27.66
C LYS A 305 -7.18 -15.36 27.09
N LYS A 306 -6.46 -15.81 26.07
CA LYS A 306 -5.38 -15.01 25.44
C LYS A 306 -5.88 -13.78 24.68
N GLY A 307 -7.09 -13.85 24.14
CA GLY A 307 -7.72 -12.77 23.36
C GLY A 307 -8.64 -11.86 24.16
N ALA A 308 -8.56 -11.88 25.50
CA ALA A 308 -9.37 -11.00 26.35
C ALA A 308 -9.04 -9.52 26.06
N THR A 309 -10.04 -8.66 26.13
CA THR A 309 -9.86 -7.22 25.93
C THR A 309 -9.36 -6.53 27.21
N VAL A 310 -8.84 -5.32 27.08
CA VAL A 310 -8.45 -4.51 28.24
C VAL A 310 -9.66 -4.23 29.12
N ALA A 311 -10.81 -3.90 28.52
CA ALA A 311 -12.08 -3.71 29.22
C ALA A 311 -12.49 -4.95 30.05
N GLU A 312 -12.42 -6.14 29.44
CA GLU A 312 -12.79 -7.39 30.12
C GLU A 312 -11.89 -7.71 31.32
N VAL A 313 -10.61 -7.33 31.26
CA VAL A 313 -9.61 -7.64 32.29
C VAL A 313 -9.61 -6.63 33.43
N ILE A 314 -9.74 -5.34 33.13
CA ILE A 314 -9.61 -4.23 34.10
C ILE A 314 -10.95 -3.92 34.80
N SER A 315 -12.09 -4.28 34.20
CA SER A 315 -13.42 -4.01 34.79
C SER A 315 -13.71 -4.72 36.11
N SER A 316 -12.85 -5.64 36.56
CA SER A 316 -12.97 -6.30 37.86
C SER A 316 -11.74 -6.03 38.73
N ASN A 317 -11.97 -5.94 40.04
CA ASN A 317 -10.90 -5.99 41.04
C ASN A 317 -11.12 -7.22 41.95
N PRO A 318 -10.22 -8.23 41.94
CA PRO A 318 -8.96 -8.34 41.19
C PRO A 318 -9.15 -8.49 39.67
N LEU A 319 -8.08 -8.26 38.90
CA LEU A 319 -8.07 -8.37 37.43
C LEU A 319 -8.68 -9.71 36.96
N ASN A 320 -9.51 -9.66 35.91
CA ASN A 320 -10.21 -10.84 35.37
C ASN A 320 -9.29 -11.74 34.52
N VAL A 321 -8.25 -12.28 35.14
CA VAL A 321 -7.29 -13.17 34.49
C VAL A 321 -7.35 -14.54 35.14
N SER A 322 -7.65 -15.56 34.32
CA SER A 322 -7.64 -16.95 34.75
C SER A 322 -6.46 -17.71 34.16
N PHE A 323 -5.76 -18.43 35.02
CA PHE A 323 -4.62 -19.27 34.65
C PHE A 323 -4.98 -20.76 34.62
N ARG A 324 -4.25 -21.54 33.83
CA ARG A 324 -4.37 -23.00 33.76
C ARG A 324 -3.68 -23.71 34.92
N ARG A 325 -2.77 -23.01 35.61
CA ARG A 325 -1.93 -23.51 36.71
C ARG A 325 -1.84 -22.44 37.79
N GLY A 326 -1.56 -22.86 39.04
CA GLY A 326 -1.24 -21.93 40.12
C GLY A 326 -0.01 -21.08 39.81
N LEU A 327 0.01 -19.86 40.34
CA LEU A 327 1.15 -18.96 40.25
C LEU A 327 2.06 -19.19 41.45
N HIS A 328 3.30 -19.57 41.20
CA HIS A 328 4.32 -19.81 42.22
C HIS A 328 5.67 -19.26 41.75
N GLY A 329 6.54 -18.91 42.69
CA GLY A 329 7.90 -18.42 42.42
C GLY A 329 7.91 -17.22 41.48
N GLU A 330 8.75 -17.27 40.45
CA GLU A 330 8.93 -16.20 39.45
C GLU A 330 7.63 -15.78 38.76
N ARG A 331 6.68 -16.70 38.54
CA ARG A 331 5.39 -16.35 37.91
C ARG A 331 4.52 -15.50 38.81
N LEU A 332 4.59 -15.72 40.11
CA LEU A 332 3.83 -14.92 41.07
C LEU A 332 4.42 -13.50 41.17
N LEU A 333 5.76 -13.39 41.19
CA LEU A 333 6.44 -12.09 41.14
C LEU A 333 6.12 -11.34 39.84
N ALA A 334 6.16 -12.01 38.69
CA ALA A 334 5.79 -11.44 37.40
C ALA A 334 4.32 -10.97 37.37
N TRP A 335 3.42 -11.69 38.05
CA TRP A 335 2.02 -11.28 38.18
C TRP A 335 1.86 -10.03 39.05
N TYR A 336 2.59 -9.93 40.16
CA TYR A 336 2.56 -8.72 41.00
C TYR A 336 3.08 -7.49 40.26
N ASP A 337 4.22 -7.59 39.56
CA ASP A 337 4.76 -6.50 38.73
C ASP A 337 3.76 -6.09 37.62
N LEU A 338 3.06 -7.06 37.00
CA LEU A 338 2.01 -6.74 36.03
C LEU A 338 0.82 -6.01 36.67
N VAL A 339 0.35 -6.50 37.82
CA VAL A 339 -0.78 -5.88 38.55
C VAL A 339 -0.42 -4.46 38.95
N GLU A 340 0.77 -4.23 39.50
CA GLU A 340 1.25 -2.89 39.89
C GLU A 340 1.25 -1.92 38.70
N ARG A 341 1.70 -2.35 37.52
CA ARG A 341 1.69 -1.53 36.30
C ARG A 341 0.29 -1.15 35.82
N VAL A 342 -0.71 -1.98 36.11
CA VAL A 342 -2.08 -1.82 35.60
C VAL A 342 -3.03 -1.23 36.66
N MET A 343 -2.67 -1.28 37.94
CA MET A 343 -3.53 -0.85 39.06
C MET A 343 -3.99 0.62 38.99
N GLY A 344 -3.22 1.50 38.33
CA GLY A 344 -3.58 2.91 38.16
C GLY A 344 -4.33 3.24 36.87
N LEU A 345 -4.68 2.23 36.05
CA LEU A 345 -5.35 2.45 34.77
C LEU A 345 -6.86 2.52 34.95
N GLU A 346 -7.40 3.73 34.86
CA GLU A 346 -8.84 3.98 34.81
C GLU A 346 -9.32 4.03 33.35
N LEU A 347 -10.28 3.17 33.01
CA LEU A 347 -10.96 3.22 31.72
C LEU A 347 -11.79 4.50 31.64
N ARG A 348 -11.67 5.21 30.51
CA ARG A 348 -12.39 6.46 30.28
C ARG A 348 -13.48 6.26 29.26
N GLU A 349 -14.54 7.06 29.35
CA GLU A 349 -15.52 7.13 28.27
C GLU A 349 -14.84 7.65 26.99
N GLY A 350 -14.92 6.86 25.92
CA GLY A 350 -14.32 7.19 24.63
C GLY A 350 -13.63 6.00 23.98
N ARG A 351 -13.52 6.02 22.66
CA ARG A 351 -12.91 4.92 21.91
C ARG A 351 -11.40 4.88 22.10
N ASP A 352 -10.84 3.67 22.14
CA ASP A 352 -9.40 3.44 22.03
C ASP A 352 -8.81 4.07 20.75
N VAL A 353 -7.63 4.68 20.86
CA VAL A 353 -6.95 5.36 19.74
C VAL A 353 -5.63 4.67 19.43
N PHE A 354 -5.42 4.28 18.17
CA PHE A 354 -4.15 3.73 17.73
C PHE A 354 -3.15 4.83 17.40
N ARG A 355 -2.08 4.93 18.19
CA ARG A 355 -0.93 5.83 18.01
C ARG A 355 0.13 5.17 17.14
N TRP A 356 0.53 5.85 16.07
CA TRP A 356 1.61 5.38 15.20
C TRP A 356 2.98 5.56 15.86
N GLY A 357 3.80 4.51 15.92
CA GLY A 357 5.06 4.50 16.69
C GLY A 357 6.30 5.00 15.93
N LEU A 358 6.25 5.15 14.60
CA LEU A 358 7.44 5.51 13.80
C LEU A 358 7.69 7.02 13.67
N ASN A 359 6.82 7.86 14.24
CA ASN A 359 7.04 9.30 14.28
C ASN A 359 6.50 9.90 15.59
N LYS A 360 7.00 11.08 15.95
CA LYS A 360 6.61 11.77 17.19
C LYS A 360 5.17 12.30 17.16
N THR A 361 4.59 12.48 15.98
CA THR A 361 3.24 13.03 15.84
C THR A 361 2.16 12.01 16.17
N GLY A 362 2.48 10.71 16.15
CA GLY A 362 1.50 9.64 16.36
C GLY A 362 0.56 9.41 15.17
N PHE A 363 0.73 10.16 14.07
CA PHE A 363 -0.08 10.02 12.87
C PHE A 363 0.59 9.10 11.86
N PHE A 364 -0.20 8.22 11.25
CA PHE A 364 0.30 7.32 10.22
C PHE A 364 0.82 8.10 9.01
N SER A 365 2.01 7.72 8.52
CA SER A 365 2.48 8.16 7.22
C SER A 365 3.04 6.99 6.42
N VAL A 366 2.61 6.89 5.16
CA VAL A 366 3.11 5.89 4.20
C VAL A 366 4.64 5.97 4.10
N LYS A 367 5.20 7.19 4.12
CA LYS A 367 6.64 7.43 4.10
C LYS A 367 7.36 6.78 5.29
N SER A 368 6.87 6.98 6.53
CA SER A 368 7.51 6.41 7.72
C SER A 368 7.49 4.88 7.71
N MET A 369 6.37 4.27 7.34
CA MET A 369 6.27 2.81 7.23
C MET A 369 7.17 2.27 6.13
N TYR A 370 7.20 2.93 4.97
CA TYR A 370 8.04 2.55 3.85
C TYR A 370 9.52 2.58 4.24
N SER A 371 9.98 3.68 4.85
CA SER A 371 11.35 3.84 5.33
C SER A 371 11.74 2.75 6.33
N PHE A 372 10.82 2.33 7.21
CA PHE A 372 11.08 1.25 8.16
C PHE A 372 11.16 -0.12 7.47
N LEU A 373 10.20 -0.45 6.59
CA LEU A 373 10.15 -1.76 5.93
C LEU A 373 11.27 -1.99 4.91
N ILE A 374 11.74 -0.93 4.27
CA ILE A 374 12.85 -1.01 3.32
C ILE A 374 14.21 -0.97 4.04
N ASN A 375 14.26 -0.70 5.34
CA ASN A 375 15.52 -0.56 6.08
C ASN A 375 16.21 -1.91 6.27
N ASN A 376 17.38 -2.08 5.66
CA ASN A 376 18.24 -3.24 5.84
C ASN A 376 19.35 -3.04 6.90
N GLY A 377 19.32 -1.92 7.64
CA GLY A 377 20.31 -1.59 8.68
C GLY A 377 21.60 -0.94 8.16
N LEU A 378 21.82 -0.89 6.84
CA LEU A 378 23.01 -0.29 6.25
C LEU A 378 22.83 1.23 6.08
N LYS A 379 23.80 2.01 6.54
CA LYS A 379 23.88 3.45 6.26
C LYS A 379 25.10 3.74 5.39
N VAL A 380 24.87 4.31 4.22
CA VAL A 380 25.92 4.69 3.28
C VAL A 380 26.05 6.22 3.26
N SER A 381 27.29 6.73 3.16
CA SER A 381 27.53 8.17 3.01
C SER A 381 26.76 8.75 1.81
N GLN A 382 26.12 9.90 2.05
CA GLN A 382 25.26 10.61 1.10
C GLN A 382 25.98 11.75 0.36
N GLU A 383 27.32 11.84 0.46
CA GLU A 383 28.12 12.90 -0.17
C GLU A 383 27.79 13.08 -1.67
N ILE A 384 27.81 11.98 -2.44
CA ILE A 384 27.48 11.97 -3.87
C ILE A 384 26.13 12.65 -4.13
N TRP A 385 25.13 12.38 -3.28
CA TRP A 385 23.78 12.89 -3.48
C TRP A 385 23.62 14.35 -3.06
N ARG A 386 24.44 14.83 -2.11
CA ARG A 386 24.45 16.22 -1.62
C ARG A 386 25.17 17.21 -2.54
N THR A 387 26.09 16.74 -3.39
CA THR A 387 26.80 17.60 -4.36
C THR A 387 25.87 18.34 -5.32
N LYS A 388 26.24 19.55 -5.78
CA LYS A 388 25.48 20.34 -6.76
C LYS A 388 25.91 20.04 -8.20
N ILE A 389 25.81 18.78 -8.62
CA ILE A 389 26.15 18.34 -9.99
C ILE A 389 24.96 17.64 -10.68
N PRO A 390 24.94 17.57 -12.03
CA PRO A 390 23.90 16.86 -12.76
C PRO A 390 23.72 15.40 -12.31
N LEU A 391 22.47 14.94 -12.26
CA LEU A 391 22.11 13.60 -11.77
C LEU A 391 22.81 12.46 -12.54
N LYS A 392 23.04 12.63 -13.85
CA LYS A 392 23.80 11.67 -14.66
C LYS A 392 25.22 11.44 -14.11
N ILE A 393 25.87 12.50 -13.60
CA ILE A 393 27.21 12.43 -13.03
C ILE A 393 27.17 11.80 -11.64
N LYS A 394 26.15 12.13 -10.82
CA LYS A 394 25.95 11.47 -9.51
C LYS A 394 25.79 9.95 -9.65
N ILE A 395 25.00 9.50 -10.63
CA ILE A 395 24.81 8.06 -10.89
C ILE A 395 26.12 7.42 -11.37
N PHE A 396 26.90 8.13 -12.18
CA PHE A 396 28.22 7.65 -12.60
C PHE A 396 29.20 7.52 -11.43
N MET A 397 29.28 8.52 -10.55
CA MET A 397 30.06 8.44 -9.30
C MET A 397 29.58 7.29 -8.39
N TRP A 398 28.26 7.06 -8.37
CA TRP A 398 27.70 5.91 -7.65
C TRP A 398 28.17 4.58 -8.26
N TYR A 399 28.27 4.45 -9.58
CA TYR A 399 28.86 3.26 -10.22
C TYR A 399 30.34 3.07 -9.88
N ILE A 400 31.13 4.16 -9.84
CA ILE A 400 32.55 4.13 -9.41
C ILE A 400 32.63 3.61 -7.97
N LYS A 401 31.86 4.20 -7.05
CA LYS A 401 31.86 3.81 -5.63
C LYS A 401 31.40 2.36 -5.41
N ARG A 402 30.56 1.83 -6.30
CA ARG A 402 30.11 0.43 -6.28
C ARG A 402 31.07 -0.54 -6.96
N GLY A 403 32.09 -0.03 -7.67
CA GLY A 403 33.08 -0.86 -8.34
C GLY A 403 32.54 -1.63 -9.55
N VAL A 404 31.48 -1.14 -10.20
CA VAL A 404 30.73 -1.89 -11.23
C VAL A 404 30.91 -1.40 -12.66
N LEU A 405 31.78 -0.41 -12.87
CA LEU A 405 32.08 0.06 -14.23
C LEU A 405 32.67 -1.08 -15.07
N LEU A 406 32.45 -1.03 -16.39
CA LEU A 406 32.94 -2.04 -17.33
C LEU A 406 34.44 -1.84 -17.66
N THR A 407 35.26 -1.68 -16.64
CA THR A 407 36.72 -1.75 -16.76
C THR A 407 37.14 -3.18 -17.11
N LYS A 408 38.29 -3.36 -17.76
CA LYS A 408 38.70 -4.69 -18.25
C LYS A 408 38.85 -5.72 -17.14
N ASP A 409 39.26 -5.34 -15.93
CA ASP A 409 39.26 -6.23 -14.76
C ASP A 409 37.85 -6.75 -14.42
N ASN A 410 36.84 -5.88 -14.48
CA ASN A 410 35.44 -6.22 -14.25
C ASN A 410 34.81 -7.01 -15.41
N LEU A 411 35.26 -6.76 -16.64
CA LEU A 411 34.88 -7.57 -17.80
C LEU A 411 35.47 -8.98 -17.71
N ALA A 412 36.74 -9.11 -17.30
CA ALA A 412 37.39 -10.40 -17.09
C ALA A 412 36.66 -11.23 -16.02
N ARG A 413 36.23 -10.62 -14.92
CA ARG A 413 35.35 -11.26 -13.91
C ARG A 413 34.00 -11.74 -14.45
N ARG A 414 33.59 -11.26 -15.63
CA ARG A 414 32.36 -11.65 -16.34
C ARG A 414 32.65 -12.58 -17.53
N ASN A 415 33.78 -13.29 -17.52
CA ASN A 415 34.23 -14.23 -18.56
C ASN A 415 34.46 -13.57 -19.94
N TRP A 416 34.90 -12.31 -19.95
CA TRP A 416 35.38 -11.68 -21.19
C TRP A 416 36.84 -12.04 -21.43
N ASN A 417 37.14 -12.54 -22.64
CA ASN A 417 38.45 -13.11 -23.00
C ASN A 417 39.42 -12.11 -23.66
N GLY A 418 39.17 -10.80 -23.56
CA GLY A 418 40.05 -9.80 -24.14
C GLY A 418 41.23 -9.42 -23.23
N SER A 419 42.16 -8.63 -23.76
CA SER A 419 43.30 -8.13 -22.98
C SER A 419 42.85 -7.31 -21.78
N GLN A 420 43.50 -7.52 -20.62
CA GLN A 420 43.30 -6.74 -19.40
C GLN A 420 44.15 -5.45 -19.35
N SER A 421 45.05 -5.25 -20.31
CA SER A 421 45.89 -4.04 -20.37
C SER A 421 45.07 -2.79 -20.67
N CYS A 422 45.43 -1.66 -20.06
CA CYS A 422 44.81 -0.36 -20.27
C CYS A 422 44.92 0.08 -21.74
N CYS A 423 43.88 0.74 -22.25
CA CYS A 423 43.93 1.27 -23.62
C CYS A 423 44.91 2.45 -23.79
N PHE A 424 45.32 3.08 -22.69
CA PHE A 424 46.18 4.26 -22.70
C PHE A 424 47.61 3.97 -22.24
N CYS A 425 47.87 2.85 -21.58
CA CYS A 425 49.20 2.47 -21.12
C CYS A 425 49.31 0.95 -20.94
N HIS A 426 50.49 0.44 -20.60
CA HIS A 426 50.74 -1.02 -20.54
C HIS A 426 50.31 -1.70 -19.23
N TYR A 427 49.80 -0.97 -18.24
CA TYR A 427 49.33 -1.52 -16.97
C TYR A 427 47.93 -2.11 -17.07
N ASN A 428 47.53 -2.98 -16.13
CA ASN A 428 46.18 -3.54 -16.10
C ASN A 428 45.11 -2.46 -15.81
N GLU A 429 44.00 -2.52 -16.53
CA GLU A 429 42.90 -1.56 -16.39
C GLU A 429 42.00 -1.93 -15.21
N SER A 430 42.03 -1.10 -14.18
CA SER A 430 41.08 -1.10 -13.07
C SER A 430 40.43 0.27 -12.93
N ILE A 431 39.36 0.38 -12.14
CA ILE A 431 38.74 1.68 -11.82
C ILE A 431 39.76 2.62 -11.16
N GLN A 432 40.58 2.10 -10.23
CA GLN A 432 41.61 2.89 -9.58
C GLN A 432 42.62 3.41 -10.61
N HIS A 433 43.11 2.52 -11.47
CA HIS A 433 44.09 2.87 -12.50
C HIS A 433 43.52 3.88 -13.51
N LEU A 434 42.32 3.63 -14.04
CA LEU A 434 41.72 4.43 -15.10
C LEU A 434 41.40 5.87 -14.64
N PHE A 435 40.92 6.05 -13.41
CA PHE A 435 40.50 7.36 -12.93
C PHE A 435 41.55 8.09 -12.08
N PHE A 436 42.45 7.38 -11.39
CA PHE A 436 43.34 7.97 -10.39
C PHE A 436 44.83 7.75 -10.62
N ASP A 437 45.27 6.76 -11.38
CA ASP A 437 46.71 6.48 -11.52
C ASP A 437 47.24 6.76 -12.94
N CYS A 438 46.45 6.48 -13.98
CA CYS A 438 46.86 6.63 -15.37
C CYS A 438 46.96 8.11 -15.76
N ARG A 439 48.20 8.60 -15.94
CA ARG A 439 48.50 9.99 -16.31
C ARG A 439 47.86 10.39 -17.65
N LEU A 440 47.86 9.48 -18.63
CA LEU A 440 47.29 9.70 -19.96
C LEU A 440 45.75 9.69 -19.96
N ALA A 441 45.12 8.88 -19.10
CA ALA A 441 43.68 8.92 -18.91
C ALA A 441 43.22 10.19 -18.20
N LYS A 442 43.97 10.65 -17.17
CA LYS A 442 43.68 11.90 -16.45
C LYS A 442 43.61 13.12 -17.38
N GLY A 443 44.54 13.26 -18.31
CA GLY A 443 44.53 14.34 -19.30
C GLY A 443 43.27 14.32 -20.18
N ASN A 444 42.85 13.13 -20.61
CA ASN A 444 41.63 12.96 -21.41
C ASN A 444 40.33 13.14 -20.61
N PHE A 445 40.29 12.76 -19.32
CA PHE A 445 39.11 13.00 -18.46
C PHE A 445 38.89 14.48 -18.14
N MET A 446 39.97 15.29 -18.09
CA MET A 446 39.84 16.74 -17.96
C MET A 446 39.36 17.40 -19.27
N ALA A 447 39.71 16.83 -20.42
CA ALA A 447 39.33 17.34 -21.74
C ALA A 447 37.95 16.86 -22.24
N ALA A 448 37.52 15.65 -21.86
CA ALA A 448 36.26 15.06 -22.30
C ALA A 448 35.17 15.19 -21.24
N SER A 449 33.99 15.67 -21.63
CA SER A 449 32.82 15.63 -20.76
C SER A 449 32.54 14.17 -20.34
N VAL A 450 32.42 13.94 -19.02
CA VAL A 450 32.33 12.65 -18.30
C VAL A 450 31.38 11.59 -18.92
N GLY A 451 30.52 11.98 -19.86
CA GLY A 451 29.58 11.09 -20.56
C GLY A 451 30.16 10.21 -21.68
N GLN A 452 31.34 10.51 -22.25
CA GLN A 452 31.85 9.77 -23.42
C GLN A 452 32.66 8.51 -23.07
N VAL A 453 33.21 8.41 -21.86
CA VAL A 453 34.11 7.29 -21.50
C VAL A 453 33.34 6.02 -21.09
N ALA A 454 32.06 6.12 -20.72
CA ALA A 454 31.25 4.97 -20.34
C ALA A 454 30.65 4.18 -21.53
N ALA A 455 31.09 4.48 -22.77
CA ALA A 455 30.50 3.94 -24.00
C ALA A 455 31.46 3.13 -24.90
N LYS A 456 32.68 2.83 -24.42
CA LYS A 456 33.54 1.83 -25.05
C LYS A 456 33.40 0.48 -24.36
#